data_AF-A0A227J287-F1
#
_entry.id   AF-A0A227J287-F1
#
_cell.length_a   1.000
_cell.length_b   1.000
_cell.length_c   1.000
_cell.angle_alpha   90.00
_cell.angle_beta   90.00
_cell.angle_gamma   90.00
#
_symmetry.space_group_name_H-M   'P 1'
#
loop_
_entity.id
_entity.type
_entity.pdbx_description
1 polymer ?
#
loop_
_entity_poly.entity_id
_entity_poly.type
_entity_poly.pdbx_seq_one_letter_code
_entity_poly.pdbx_strand_id
1 'polypeptide(L)'
;EGGDVLVIGKGAVLIGMSERTTPQGVENLAASLFKAGQASEVIAIDLPKHRSCMHLDTVMTHMDVDTFSVYPEIMRKDLDTWRLTPKGTDGEMHVEASHNYLH
;
A
#
# COMPACT_ATOMS: atom_id res chain seq x y z
N GLU A 1 -10.76 -0.37 -3.12
CA GLU A 1 -11.35 0.83 -3.76
C GLU A 1 -10.29 1.92 -3.93
N GLY A 2 -10.60 3.05 -4.57
CA GLY A 2 -9.60 4.09 -4.89
C GLY A 2 -8.95 4.75 -3.67
N GLY A 3 -9.69 4.95 -2.57
CA GLY A 3 -9.16 5.57 -1.35
C GLY A 3 -8.07 4.76 -0.64
N ASP A 4 -7.92 3.48 -0.99
CA ASP A 4 -6.82 2.66 -0.49
C ASP A 4 -5.52 2.84 -1.27
N VAL A 5 -5.52 3.53 -2.42
CA VAL A 5 -4.37 3.60 -3.32
C VAL A 5 -3.75 5.00 -3.26
N LEU A 6 -2.56 5.10 -2.68
CA LEU A 6 -1.79 6.34 -2.61
C LEU A 6 -0.54 6.23 -3.51
N VAL A 7 -0.48 7.03 -4.58
CA VAL A 7 0.71 7.15 -5.42
C VAL A 7 1.68 8.15 -4.79
N ILE A 8 2.72 7.64 -4.13
CA ILE A 8 3.69 8.47 -3.38
C ILE A 8 4.88 8.93 -4.24
N GLY A 9 4.93 8.51 -5.51
CA GLY A 9 5.92 8.94 -6.50
C GLY A 9 7.15 8.04 -6.55
N LYS A 10 8.10 8.38 -7.44
CA LYS A 10 9.34 7.59 -7.68
C LYS A 10 9.09 6.10 -7.97
N GLY A 11 7.95 5.79 -8.58
CA GLY A 11 7.54 4.41 -8.89
C GLY A 11 6.99 3.62 -7.70
N ALA A 12 6.77 4.25 -6.54
CA ALA A 12 6.20 3.62 -5.36
C ALA A 12 4.71 3.96 -5.16
N VAL A 13 3.95 2.96 -4.74
CA VAL A 13 2.51 3.07 -4.43
C VAL A 13 2.25 2.41 -3.07
N LEU A 14 1.53 3.11 -2.18
CA LEU A 14 0.99 2.51 -0.96
C LEU A 14 -0.42 1.99 -1.23
N ILE A 15 -0.73 0.80 -0.73
CA ILE A 15 -2.08 0.23 -0.84
C ILE A 15 -2.56 -0.27 0.53
N GLY A 16 -3.68 0.27 1.00
CA GLY A 16 -4.37 -0.23 2.19
C GLY A 16 -5.12 -1.51 1.89
N MET A 17 -4.86 -2.56 2.66
CA MET A 17 -5.74 -3.72 2.76
C MET A 17 -6.79 -3.44 3.83
N SER A 18 -7.98 -3.09 3.39
CA SER A 18 -9.08 -2.61 4.23
C SER A 18 -10.31 -3.53 4.12
N GLU A 19 -11.44 -3.13 4.70
CA GLU A 19 -12.74 -3.79 4.43
C GLU A 19 -13.15 -3.71 2.94
N ARG A 20 -12.54 -2.81 2.17
CA ARG A 20 -12.88 -2.49 0.77
C ARG A 20 -11.80 -2.88 -0.25
N THR A 21 -10.65 -3.36 0.21
CA THR A 21 -9.53 -3.80 -0.62
C THR A 21 -8.92 -5.08 -0.08
N THR A 22 -9.04 -6.17 -0.82
CA THR A 22 -8.55 -7.49 -0.42
C THR A 22 -7.09 -7.72 -0.86
N PRO A 23 -6.36 -8.66 -0.23
CA PRO A 23 -5.00 -9.00 -0.65
C PRO A 23 -4.89 -9.41 -2.12
N GLN A 24 -5.85 -10.20 -2.63
CA GLN A 24 -5.89 -10.60 -4.04
C GLN A 24 -6.11 -9.39 -4.97
N GLY A 25 -6.86 -8.38 -4.50
CA GLY A 25 -7.04 -7.12 -5.22
C GLY A 25 -5.73 -6.33 -5.30
N VAL A 26 -4.96 -6.29 -4.22
CA VAL A 26 -3.63 -5.69 -4.17
C VAL A 26 -2.69 -6.37 -5.17
N GLU A 27 -2.60 -7.70 -5.14
CA GLU A 27 -1.74 -8.47 -6.05
C GLU A 27 -2.11 -8.22 -7.52
N ASN A 28 -3.40 -8.27 -7.87
CA ASN A 28 -3.85 -8.04 -9.24
C ASN A 28 -3.52 -6.62 -9.73
N LEU A 29 -3.66 -5.61 -8.86
CA LEU A 29 -3.31 -4.23 -9.18
C LEU A 29 -1.79 -4.08 -9.32
N ALA A 30 -1.00 -4.62 -8.39
CA ALA A 30 0.46 -4.60 -8.43
C ALA A 30 1.00 -5.26 -9.72
N ALA A 31 0.53 -6.46 -10.07
CA ALA A 31 0.90 -7.13 -11.31
C ALA A 31 0.62 -6.27 -12.56
N SER A 32 -0.54 -5.60 -12.59
CA SER A 32 -0.93 -4.72 -13.70
C SER A 32 -0.03 -3.48 -13.78
N LEU A 33 0.28 -2.85 -12.65
CA LEU A 33 1.17 -1.70 -12.57
C LEU A 33 2.60 -2.05 -13.01
N PHE A 34 3.10 -3.20 -12.56
CA PHE A 34 4.43 -3.71 -12.92
C PHE A 34 4.53 -4.04 -14.40
N LYS A 35 3.55 -4.75 -14.95
CA LYS A 35 3.50 -5.09 -16.39
C LYS A 35 3.44 -3.85 -17.28
N ALA A 36 2.75 -2.80 -16.83
CA ALA A 36 2.67 -1.52 -17.53
C ALA A 36 3.88 -0.60 -17.30
N GLY A 37 4.84 -1.01 -16.46
CA GLY A 37 6.00 -0.18 -16.09
C GLY A 37 5.64 1.10 -15.33
N GLN A 38 4.47 1.14 -14.68
CA GLN A 38 3.96 2.33 -13.98
C GLN A 38 4.38 2.39 -12.51
N ALA A 39 4.80 1.26 -11.94
CA ALA A 39 5.37 1.18 -10.60
C ALA A 39 6.59 0.24 -10.61
N SER A 40 7.52 0.48 -9.70
CA SER A 40 8.63 -0.40 -9.36
C SER A 40 8.48 -1.01 -7.97
N GLU A 41 7.55 -0.49 -7.16
CA GLU A 41 7.33 -0.95 -5.80
C GLU A 41 5.89 -0.68 -5.36
N VAL A 42 5.31 -1.66 -4.67
CA VAL A 42 4.03 -1.51 -3.97
C VAL A 42 4.25 -1.89 -2.51
N ILE A 43 3.77 -1.06 -1.59
CA ILE A 43 3.76 -1.37 -0.16
C ILE A 43 2.31 -1.56 0.26
N ALA A 44 1.95 -2.79 0.62
CA ALA A 44 0.64 -3.14 1.13
C ALA A 44 0.64 -3.04 2.66
N ILE A 45 -0.39 -2.42 3.23
CA ILE A 45 -0.53 -2.19 4.69
C ILE A 45 -1.83 -2.86 5.15
N ASP A 46 -1.76 -3.81 6.10
CA ASP A 46 -2.98 -4.39 6.69
C ASP A 46 -3.62 -3.40 7.67
N LEU A 47 -4.78 -2.88 7.29
CA LEU A 47 -5.50 -1.93 8.11
C LEU A 47 -6.48 -2.68 9.03
N PRO A 48 -6.62 -2.25 10.31
CA PRO A 48 -7.62 -2.79 11.20
C PRO A 48 -9.02 -2.67 10.59
N LYS A 49 -9.77 -3.78 10.60
CA LYS A 49 -11.17 -3.83 10.16
C LYS A 49 -12.07 -3.22 11.22
N HIS A 50 -12.11 -1.90 11.24
CA HIS A 50 -12.91 -1.08 12.15
C HIS A 50 -13.80 -0.15 11.33
N ARG A 51 -15.04 0.09 11.78
CA ARG A 51 -15.99 0.94 11.04
C ARG A 51 -15.48 2.37 10.76
N SER A 52 -14.53 2.86 11.55
CA SER A 52 -13.92 4.18 11.34
C SER A 52 -12.75 4.19 10.36
N CYS A 53 -12.35 3.04 9.80
CA CYS A 53 -11.23 2.89 8.87
C CYS A 53 -11.74 2.25 7.57
N MET A 54 -12.36 3.06 6.71
CA MET A 54 -12.89 2.58 5.43
C MET A 54 -11.79 2.43 4.37
N HIS A 55 -10.79 3.29 4.40
CA HIS A 55 -9.72 3.38 3.40
C HIS A 55 -8.43 3.96 3.99
N LEU A 56 -7.29 3.71 3.34
CA LEU A 56 -5.99 4.27 3.72
C LEU A 56 -5.97 5.81 3.75
N ASP A 57 -6.57 6.47 2.76
CA ASP A 57 -6.60 7.94 2.65
C ASP A 57 -7.26 8.64 3.86
N THR A 58 -8.22 7.99 4.51
CA THR A 58 -8.91 8.52 5.70
C THR A 58 -8.05 8.55 6.96
N VAL A 59 -6.96 7.76 6.98
CA VAL A 59 -6.07 7.61 8.15
C VAL A 59 -4.63 7.99 7.83
N MET A 60 -4.27 8.20 6.56
CA MET A 60 -2.97 8.63 6.11
C MET A 60 -3.07 9.45 4.82
N THR A 61 -2.40 10.60 4.76
CA THR A 61 -2.36 11.44 3.55
C THR A 61 -0.96 11.97 3.32
N HIS A 62 -0.42 11.78 2.12
CA HIS A 62 0.85 12.37 1.68
C HIS A 62 0.66 13.87 1.39
N MET A 63 1.29 14.73 2.18
CA MET A 63 1.11 16.20 2.09
C MET A 63 2.25 16.89 1.34
N ASP A 64 3.48 16.41 1.55
CA ASP A 64 4.69 16.90 0.89
C ASP A 64 5.73 15.77 0.82
N VAL A 65 6.84 15.98 0.11
CA VAL A 65 7.88 14.99 -0.24
C VAL A 65 8.29 14.06 0.91
N ASP A 66 8.34 14.57 2.14
CA ASP A 66 8.72 13.85 3.35
C ASP A 66 7.68 13.96 4.48
N THR A 67 6.47 14.40 4.17
CA THR A 67 5.46 14.77 5.17
C THR A 67 4.14 14.05 4.94
N PHE A 68 3.69 13.32 5.97
CA PHE A 68 2.39 12.66 6.00
C PHE A 68 1.55 13.15 7.18
N SER A 69 0.26 13.38 6.94
CA SER A 69 -0.75 13.44 8.02
C SER A 69 -1.18 12.02 8.32
N VAL A 70 -1.22 11.63 9.61
CA VAL A 70 -1.56 10.28 10.05
C VAL A 70 -2.55 10.31 11.21
N TYR A 71 -3.46 9.35 11.25
CA TYR A 71 -4.31 9.08 12.41
C TYR A 71 -3.64 8.01 13.30
N PRO A 72 -2.98 8.40 14.42
CA PRO A 72 -1.99 7.54 15.08
C PRO A 72 -2.58 6.27 15.72
N GLU A 73 -3.86 6.29 16.09
CA GLU A 73 -4.53 5.14 16.71
C GLU A 73 -4.70 3.97 15.73
N ILE A 74 -4.76 4.28 14.43
CA ILE A 74 -4.88 3.29 13.35
C ILE A 74 -3.52 3.03 12.73
N MET A 75 -2.79 4.08 12.36
CA MET A 75 -1.46 4.00 11.72
C MET A 75 -0.37 3.68 12.74
N ARG A 76 -0.47 2.52 13.37
CA ARG A 76 0.48 2.05 14.39
C ARG A 76 1.73 1.44 13.76
N LYS A 77 2.80 1.31 14.56
CA LYS A 77 4.08 0.73 14.11
C LYS A 77 4.05 -0.80 13.99
N ASP A 78 3.03 -1.44 14.55
CA ASP A 78 2.87 -2.90 14.60
C ASP A 78 1.92 -3.42 13.52
N LEU A 79 1.55 -2.58 12.54
CA LEU A 79 0.77 -3.05 11.40
C LEU A 79 1.63 -3.94 10.51
N ASP A 80 1.05 -5.05 10.08
CA ASP A 80 1.69 -5.92 9.10
C ASP A 80 1.76 -5.21 7.76
N THR A 81 2.93 -5.32 7.12
CA THR A 81 3.18 -4.70 5.82
C THR A 81 3.90 -5.66 4.89
N TRP A 82 3.65 -5.51 3.60
CA TRP A 82 4.30 -6.31 2.56
C TRP A 82 4.85 -5.41 1.49
N ARG A 83 6.09 -5.68 1.11
CA ARG A 83 6.78 -5.03 0.01
C ARG A 83 6.70 -5.94 -1.21
N LEU A 84 6.09 -5.42 -2.27
CA LEU A 84 5.92 -6.10 -3.55
C LEU A 84 6.82 -5.41 -4.58
N THR A 85 7.63 -6.19 -5.29
CA THR A 85 8.49 -5.69 -6.38
C THR A 85 8.38 -6.58 -7.61
N PRO A 86 8.50 -6.04 -8.84
CA PRO A 86 8.38 -6.83 -10.06
C PRO A 86 9.47 -7.90 -10.16
N LYS A 87 9.09 -9.07 -10.68
CA LYS A 87 9.98 -10.16 -11.04
C LYS A 87 9.84 -10.43 -12.54
N GLY A 88 10.68 -9.80 -13.35
CA GLY A 88 10.58 -9.92 -14.82
C GLY A 88 9.40 -9.13 -15.41
N THR A 89 8.86 -9.60 -16.54
CA THR A 89 7.90 -8.83 -17.37
C THR A 89 6.45 -9.31 -17.30
N ASP A 90 6.19 -10.46 -16.69
CA ASP A 90 4.91 -11.17 -16.84
C ASP A 90 3.94 -10.92 -15.67
N GLY A 91 4.18 -9.87 -14.88
CA GLY A 91 3.40 -9.56 -13.68
C GLY A 91 3.71 -10.45 -12.49
N GLU A 92 4.70 -11.35 -12.61
CA GLU A 92 5.30 -12.00 -11.44
C GLU A 92 5.91 -10.96 -10.50
N MET A 93 5.87 -11.24 -9.20
CA MET A 93 6.37 -10.33 -8.19
C MET A 93 7.08 -11.09 -7.06
N HIS A 94 8.06 -10.44 -6.45
CA HIS A 94 8.57 -10.82 -5.14
C HIS A 94 7.72 -10.16 -4.07
N VAL A 95 7.41 -10.91 -3.02
CA VAL A 95 6.63 -10.43 -1.87
C VAL A 95 7.45 -10.68 -0.61
N GLU A 96 7.75 -9.60 0.10
CA GLU A 96 8.53 -9.65 1.35
C GLU A 96 7.70 -9.04 2.47
N ALA A 97 7.53 -9.76 3.58
CA ALA A 97 6.92 -9.18 4.78
C ALA A 97 7.90 -8.19 5.42
N SER A 98 7.42 -6.98 5.70
CA SER A 98 8.13 -5.96 6.48
C SER A 98 7.41 -5.73 7.80
N HIS A 99 8.17 -5.56 8.87
CA HIS A 99 7.62 -5.33 10.21
C HIS A 99 7.36 -3.84 10.49
N ASN A 100 7.51 -2.96 9.48
CA ASN A 100 7.21 -1.53 9.58
C ASN A 100 7.18 -0.85 8.20
N TYR A 101 6.31 0.14 7.99
CA TYR A 101 6.31 1.03 6.81
C TYR A 101 7.03 2.36 7.04
N LEU A 102 7.39 2.69 8.29
CA LEU A 102 8.17 3.87 8.67
C LEU A 102 9.64 3.47 8.85
N HIS A 103 10.49 3.86 7.90
CA HIS A 103 11.95 3.78 8.02
C HIS A 103 12.54 5.14 8.37
#